data_AF-A0A7X3TE58-F1
#
_entry.id   AF-A0A7X3TE58-F1
#
_cell.length_a   1.000
_cell.length_b   1.000
_cell.length_c   1.000
_cell.angle_alpha   90.00
_cell.angle_beta   90.00
_cell.angle_gamma   90.00
#
_symmetry.space_group_name_H-M   'P 1'
#
loop_
_entity.id
_entity.type
_entity.pdbx_description
1 polymer ?
#
loop_
_entity_poly.entity_id
_entity_poly.type
_entity_poly.pdbx_seq_one_letter_code
_entity_poly.pdbx_strand_id
1 'polypeptide(L)'
;MSVSLSDWKSRDFLESASPDDLEQCLSEGADPNVRIEDGETPLHVVGTREGVELLLDAGADPNARDETGQTPLHAAARDSECTPEEVELLFDAGADPSA
;
A
#
# COMPACT_ATOMS: atom_id res chain seq x y z
N MET A 1 -16.12 4.58 14.16
CA MET A 1 -16.85 4.22 12.93
C MET A 1 -16.50 2.77 12.65
N SER A 2 -17.43 1.94 12.18
CA SER A 2 -17.07 0.58 11.74
C SER A 2 -16.50 0.69 10.33
N VAL A 3 -15.22 0.37 10.16
CA VAL A 3 -14.60 0.22 8.84
C VAL A 3 -15.26 -0.97 8.14
N SER A 4 -15.53 -0.84 6.85
CA SER A 4 -16.08 -1.91 6.03
C SER A 4 -15.14 -2.26 4.89
N LEU A 5 -15.18 -3.49 4.39
CA LEU A 5 -14.46 -3.90 3.17
C LEU A 5 -14.81 -3.04 1.94
N SER A 6 -15.97 -2.36 1.95
CA SER A 6 -16.32 -1.38 0.92
C SER A 6 -15.40 -0.17 0.91
N ASP A 7 -14.87 0.23 2.07
CA ASP A 7 -13.94 1.36 2.22
C ASP A 7 -12.53 0.98 1.75
N TRP A 8 -12.17 -0.32 1.75
CA TRP A 8 -10.86 -0.83 1.30
C TRP A 8 -10.46 -0.40 -0.12
N LYS A 9 -11.45 -0.15 -0.99
CA LYS A 9 -11.21 0.32 -2.37
C LYS A 9 -11.16 1.84 -2.53
N SER A 10 -11.33 2.57 -1.44
CA SER A 10 -11.31 4.03 -1.43
C SER A 10 -9.89 4.51 -1.19
N ARG A 11 -9.38 5.33 -2.13
CA ARG A 11 -8.08 5.98 -1.98
C ARG A 11 -8.02 6.84 -0.71
N ASP A 12 -9.09 7.59 -0.44
CA ASP A 12 -9.25 8.44 0.74
C ASP A 12 -9.15 7.64 2.06
N PHE A 13 -9.71 6.42 2.06
CA PHE A 13 -9.60 5.51 3.20
C PHE A 13 -8.16 5.03 3.35
N LEU A 14 -7.54 4.48 2.31
CA LEU A 14 -6.17 3.94 2.38
C LEU A 14 -5.12 5.01 2.74
N GLU A 15 -5.29 6.23 2.27
CA GLU A 15 -4.39 7.37 2.56
C GLU A 15 -4.47 7.79 4.03
N SER A 16 -5.66 7.66 4.66
CA SER A 16 -5.90 8.06 6.05
C SER A 16 -6.03 6.89 7.04
N ALA A 17 -5.90 5.64 6.55
CA ALA A 17 -6.10 4.44 7.34
C ALA A 17 -5.03 4.33 8.42
N SER A 18 -5.48 3.99 9.64
CA SER A 18 -4.55 3.62 10.70
C SER A 18 -4.11 2.14 10.52
N PRO A 19 -2.97 1.74 11.11
CA PRO A 19 -2.53 0.34 11.07
C PRO A 19 -3.62 -0.65 11.55
N ASP A 20 -4.36 -0.30 12.60
CA ASP A 20 -5.50 -1.08 13.10
C ASP A 20 -6.60 -1.27 12.04
N ASP A 21 -6.91 -0.24 11.26
CA ASP A 21 -7.91 -0.31 10.19
C ASP A 21 -7.46 -1.24 9.05
N LEU A 22 -6.17 -1.18 8.71
CA LEU A 22 -5.55 -2.07 7.72
C LEU A 22 -5.57 -3.53 8.21
N GLU A 23 -5.11 -3.79 9.44
CA GLU A 23 -5.13 -5.11 10.06
C GLU A 23 -6.54 -5.70 10.10
N GLN A 24 -7.53 -4.90 10.51
CA GLN A 24 -8.92 -5.32 10.54
C GLN A 24 -9.40 -5.73 9.14
N CYS A 25 -9.22 -4.88 8.12
CA CYS A 25 -9.65 -5.19 6.76
C CYS A 25 -8.97 -6.46 6.22
N LEU A 26 -7.65 -6.58 6.40
CA LEU A 26 -6.89 -7.74 5.96
C LEU A 26 -7.36 -9.01 6.67
N SER A 27 -7.65 -8.94 7.98
CA SER A 27 -8.19 -10.07 8.75
C SER A 27 -9.60 -10.49 8.30
N GLU A 28 -10.39 -9.56 7.77
CA GLU A 28 -11.71 -9.80 7.18
C GLU A 28 -11.63 -10.33 5.73
N GLY A 29 -10.42 -10.49 5.19
CA GLY A 29 -10.18 -11.04 3.86
C GLY A 29 -10.10 -9.99 2.75
N ALA A 30 -9.77 -8.74 3.09
CA ALA A 30 -9.40 -7.74 2.10
C ALA A 30 -8.20 -8.22 1.26
N ASP A 31 -8.26 -7.99 -0.04
CA ASP A 31 -7.16 -8.32 -0.96
C ASP A 31 -6.11 -7.19 -0.92
N PRO A 32 -4.87 -7.43 -0.46
CA PRO A 32 -3.82 -6.42 -0.42
C PRO A 32 -3.35 -5.96 -1.80
N ASN A 33 -3.72 -6.68 -2.87
CA ASN A 33 -3.40 -6.36 -4.25
C ASN A 33 -4.60 -5.82 -5.03
N VAL A 34 -5.67 -5.41 -4.32
CA VAL A 34 -6.81 -4.79 -4.98
C VAL A 34 -6.36 -3.58 -5.78
N ARG A 35 -6.87 -3.44 -7.00
CA ARG A 35 -6.66 -2.23 -7.79
C ARG A 35 -7.79 -1.26 -7.50
N ILE A 36 -7.44 -0.05 -7.10
CA ILE A 36 -8.38 1.07 -6.90
C ILE A 36 -8.38 1.97 -8.14
N GLU A 37 -8.84 3.22 -7.99
CA GLU A 37 -8.76 4.24 -9.05
C GLU A 37 -7.31 4.39 -9.57
N ASP A 38 -7.16 4.68 -10.86
CA ASP A 38 -5.87 4.75 -11.57
C ASP A 38 -5.04 3.44 -11.52
N GLY A 39 -5.64 2.34 -11.09
CA GLY A 39 -5.01 1.03 -10.97
C GLY A 39 -3.97 0.93 -9.85
N GLU A 40 -3.91 1.93 -8.96
CA GLU A 40 -3.09 1.90 -7.75
C GLU A 40 -3.48 0.69 -6.90
N THR A 41 -2.51 0.13 -6.16
CA THR A 41 -2.77 -0.86 -5.10
C THR A 41 -2.70 -0.20 -3.73
N PRO A 42 -3.22 -0.81 -2.65
CA PRO A 42 -3.03 -0.31 -1.29
C PRO A 42 -1.59 0.12 -0.99
N LEU A 43 -0.60 -0.64 -1.49
CA LEU A 43 0.83 -0.38 -1.29
C LEU A 43 1.33 0.88 -2.01
N HIS A 44 0.62 1.40 -3.01
CA HIS A 44 0.93 2.71 -3.63
C HIS A 44 0.46 3.89 -2.77
N VAL A 45 -0.57 3.69 -1.96
CA VAL A 45 -1.32 4.78 -1.31
C VAL A 45 -0.96 4.93 0.15
N VAL A 46 -0.70 3.84 0.87
CA VAL A 46 -0.34 3.94 2.29
C VAL A 46 0.97 4.73 2.45
N GLY A 47 0.93 5.77 3.30
CA GLY A 47 2.07 6.64 3.58
C GLY A 47 2.71 6.39 4.94
N THR A 48 2.46 5.22 5.54
CA THR A 48 3.04 4.87 6.84
C THR A 48 3.84 3.59 6.76
N ARG A 49 5.02 3.60 7.40
CA ARG A 49 5.91 2.43 7.55
C ARG A 49 5.15 1.18 7.99
N GLU A 50 4.36 1.31 9.05
CA GLU A 50 3.63 0.20 9.65
C GLU A 50 2.52 -0.32 8.72
N GLY A 51 1.86 0.55 7.96
CA GLY A 51 0.91 0.14 6.92
C GLY A 51 1.58 -0.58 5.75
N VAL A 52 2.77 -0.14 5.33
CA VAL A 52 3.59 -0.83 4.32
C VAL A 52 3.98 -2.23 4.80
N GLU A 53 4.48 -2.35 6.04
CA GLU A 53 4.82 -3.64 6.66
C GLU A 53 3.62 -4.60 6.66
N LEU A 54 2.46 -4.16 7.15
CA LEU A 54 1.24 -4.96 7.23
C LEU A 54 0.77 -5.47 5.86
N LEU A 55 0.80 -4.61 4.84
CA LEU A 55 0.41 -5.00 3.49
C LEU A 55 1.40 -6.01 2.88
N LEU A 56 2.69 -5.82 3.08
CA LEU A 56 3.72 -6.75 2.62
C LEU A 56 3.61 -8.11 3.30
N ASP A 57 3.40 -8.14 4.62
CA ASP A 57 3.15 -9.37 5.38
C ASP A 57 1.86 -10.08 4.92
N ALA A 58 0.85 -9.32 4.49
CA ALA A 58 -0.36 -9.87 3.88
C ALA A 58 -0.18 -10.36 2.42
N GLY A 59 1.00 -10.16 1.83
CA GLY A 59 1.32 -10.60 0.47
C GLY A 59 1.01 -9.57 -0.62
N ALA A 60 1.04 -8.28 -0.31
CA ALA A 60 1.06 -7.23 -1.32
C ALA A 60 2.27 -7.39 -2.25
N ASP A 61 2.07 -7.15 -3.55
CA ASP A 61 3.12 -7.18 -4.55
C ASP A 61 3.87 -5.83 -4.55
N PRO A 62 5.13 -5.79 -4.11
CA PRO A 62 5.94 -4.56 -4.08
C PRO A 62 6.29 -4.04 -5.48
N ASN A 63 6.05 -4.83 -6.53
CA ASN A 63 6.29 -4.48 -7.93
C ASN A 63 5.00 -4.31 -8.73
N ALA A 64 3.84 -4.24 -8.05
CA ALA A 64 2.58 -3.95 -8.71
C ALA A 64 2.70 -2.65 -9.51
N ARG A 65 2.16 -2.62 -10.73
CA ARG A 65 2.15 -1.42 -11.57
C ARG A 65 0.76 -0.81 -11.64
N ASP A 66 0.65 0.49 -11.39
CA ASP A 66 -0.57 1.27 -11.65
C ASP A 66 -0.87 1.37 -13.16
N GLU A 67 -1.88 2.15 -13.56
CA GLU A 67 -2.18 2.38 -14.98
C GLU A 67 -1.12 3.21 -15.72
N THR A 68 -0.28 3.95 -15.00
CA THR A 68 0.82 4.74 -15.55
C THR A 68 2.15 3.97 -15.62
N GLY A 69 2.19 2.76 -15.08
CA GLY A 69 3.38 1.91 -14.98
C GLY A 69 4.25 2.19 -13.76
N GLN A 70 3.82 3.06 -12.84
CA GLN A 70 4.49 3.33 -11.57
C GLN A 70 4.31 2.17 -10.60
N THR A 71 5.34 1.94 -9.79
CA THR A 71 5.33 0.95 -8.70
C THR A 71 5.16 1.64 -7.35
N PRO A 72 4.87 0.90 -6.26
CA PRO A 72 4.86 1.45 -4.90
C PRO A 72 6.11 2.25 -4.55
N LEU A 73 7.28 1.82 -5.04
CA LEU A 73 8.53 2.53 -4.84
C LEU A 73 8.57 3.89 -5.57
N HIS A 74 7.96 3.99 -6.76
CA HIS A 74 7.81 5.27 -7.45
C HIS A 74 6.88 6.21 -6.68
N ALA A 75 5.80 5.70 -6.09
CA ALA A 75 4.90 6.48 -5.25
C ALA A 75 5.63 6.99 -4.00
N ALA A 76 6.33 6.11 -3.29
CA ALA A 76 7.17 6.44 -2.14
C ALA A 76 8.20 7.54 -2.47
N ALA A 77 8.88 7.45 -3.61
CA ALA A 77 9.85 8.46 -4.04
C ALA A 77 9.24 9.85 -4.36
N ARG A 78 7.93 9.91 -4.63
CA ARG A 78 7.21 11.17 -4.88
C ARG A 78 6.59 11.75 -3.62
N ASP A 79 6.38 10.91 -2.62
CA ASP A 79 5.85 11.33 -1.34
C ASP A 79 6.92 12.09 -0.55
N SER A 80 6.53 13.24 -0.02
CA SER A 80 7.47 14.13 0.70
C SER A 80 7.73 13.68 2.14
N GLU A 81 6.88 12.79 2.66
CA GLU A 81 6.94 12.23 4.01
C GLU A 81 7.57 10.83 4.00
N CYS A 82 7.87 10.27 2.83
CA CYS A 82 8.54 8.98 2.69
C CYS A 82 9.85 8.94 3.48
N THR A 83 9.92 7.91 4.32
CA THR A 83 11.07 7.61 5.17
C THR A 83 12.02 6.64 4.46
N PRO A 84 13.33 6.71 4.75
CA PRO A 84 14.27 5.71 4.23
C PRO A 84 13.92 4.29 4.67
N GLU A 85 13.25 4.13 5.80
CA GLU A 85 12.80 2.85 6.34
C GLU A 85 11.72 2.20 5.46
N GLU A 86 10.76 2.98 4.93
CA GLU A 86 9.75 2.48 3.97
C GLU A 86 10.39 2.01 2.66
N VAL A 87 11.39 2.74 2.19
CA VAL A 87 12.17 2.36 1.00
C VAL A 87 12.94 1.06 1.26
N GLU A 88 13.58 0.93 2.43
CA GLU A 88 14.26 -0.31 2.83
C GLU A 88 13.30 -1.50 2.91
N LEU A 89 12.10 -1.32 3.49
CA LEU A 89 11.08 -2.37 3.55
C LEU A 89 10.64 -2.83 2.17
N LEU A 90 10.42 -1.91 1.23
CA LEU A 90 10.11 -2.24 -0.14
C LEU A 90 11.25 -3.02 -0.80
N PHE A 91 12.52 -2.63 -0.57
CA PHE A 91 13.68 -3.39 -1.06
C PHE A 91 13.76 -4.80 -0.46
N ASP A 92 13.56 -4.94 0.84
CA ASP A 92 13.56 -6.24 1.53
C ASP A 92 12.43 -7.14 1.03
N ALA A 93 11.29 -6.56 0.67
CA ALA A 93 10.20 -7.26 0.00
C ALA A 93 10.47 -7.60 -1.47
N GLY A 94 11.56 -7.09 -2.05
CA GLY A 94 11.96 -7.36 -3.43
C GLY A 94 11.45 -6.36 -4.46
N ALA A 95 11.14 -5.13 -4.05
CA ALA A 95 10.88 -4.03 -4.98
C ALA A 95 12.11 -3.79 -5.88
N ASP A 96 11.89 -3.76 -7.18
CA ASP A 96 12.92 -3.46 -8.18
C ASP A 96 12.95 -1.92 -8.39
N PRO A 97 14.08 -1.26 -8.11
CA PRO A 97 14.23 0.19 -8.27
C PRO A 97 14.24 0.65 -9.74
N SER A 98 14.25 -0.29 -10.67
CA SER A 98 14.27 -0.09 -12.12
C SER A 98 13.02 -0.61 -12.83
N ALA A 99 12.02 -1.12 -12.08
CA ALA A 99 10.76 -1.62 -12.64
C ALA A 99 9.89 -0.55 -13.31
#